data_AF-A0A318CMV9-F1
#
_entry.id   AF-A0A318CMV9-F1
#
_cell.length_a   1.000
_cell.length_b   1.000
_cell.length_c   1.000
_cell.angle_alpha   90.00
_cell.angle_beta   90.00
_cell.angle_gamma   90.00
#
_symmetry.space_group_name_H-M   'P 1'
#
loop_
_entity.id
_entity.type
_entity.pdbx_description
1 polymer ?
#
loop_
_entity_poly.entity_id
_entity_poly.type
_entity_poly.pdbx_seq_one_letter_code
_entity_poly.pdbx_strand_id
1 'polypeptide(L)' 'MKIMKNDPNMLEEYDFSNGVRGKYVDRYKEGTNIVLLEPELMEFFPDSLSVNEALKSLAKILKKYKNKRAEQVGAVDA' A
#
# COMPACT_ATOMS: atom_id res chain seq x y z
N MET A 1 33.82 -10.83 -5.64
CA MET A 1 33.15 -9.78 -6.43
C MET A 1 34.20 -8.75 -6.78
N LYS A 2 34.32 -8.38 -8.06
CA LYS A 2 35.32 -7.42 -8.50
C LYS A 2 34.71 -6.03 -8.53
N ILE A 3 35.38 -5.07 -7.91
CA ILE A 3 34.96 -3.66 -7.91
C ILE A 3 35.44 -3.02 -9.22
N MET A 4 34.59 -2.21 -9.86
CA MET A 4 34.96 -1.51 -11.08
C MET A 4 36.13 -0.54 -10.82
N LYS A 5 37.05 -0.43 -11.78
CA LYS A 5 38.19 0.49 -11.67
C LYS A 5 37.79 1.97 -11.57
N ASN A 6 36.61 2.32 -12.07
CA ASN A 6 36.20 3.71 -12.29
C ASN A 6 35.19 4.20 -11.25
N ASP A 7 34.53 3.29 -10.52
CA ASP A 7 33.58 3.62 -9.46
C ASP A 7 33.68 2.56 -8.34
N PRO A 8 34.15 2.94 -7.13
CA PRO A 8 34.35 2.00 -6.04
C PRO A 8 33.04 1.45 -5.44
N ASN A 9 31.88 2.03 -5.80
CA ASN A 9 30.57 1.55 -5.33
C ASN A 9 29.92 0.56 -6.31
N MET A 10 30.53 0.32 -7.47
CA MET A 10 30.00 -0.53 -8.52
C MET A 10 30.81 -1.81 -8.67
N LEU A 11 30.12 -2.91 -8.94
CA LEU A 11 30.71 -4.21 -9.20
C LEU A 11 30.80 -4.46 -10.72
N GLU A 12 31.86 -5.13 -11.17
CA GLU A 12 32.06 -5.47 -12.59
C GLU A 12 30.95 -6.36 -13.13
N GLU A 13 30.29 -7.13 -12.27
CA GLU A 13 29.19 -8.03 -12.63
C GLU A 13 27.86 -7.29 -12.90
N TYR A 14 27.77 -5.98 -12.62
CA TYR A 14 26.56 -5.20 -12.90
C TYR A 14 26.49 -4.71 -14.34
N ASP A 15 25.58 -5.27 -15.13
CA ASP A 15 25.26 -4.76 -16.46
C ASP A 15 24.16 -3.69 -16.41
N PHE A 16 24.56 -2.42 -16.42
CA PHE A 16 23.66 -1.28 -16.54
C PHE A 16 23.52 -0.73 -17.97
N SER A 17 24.02 -1.43 -19.00
CA SER A 17 23.92 -0.96 -20.40
C SER A 17 22.47 -0.73 -20.85
N ASN A 18 21.54 -1.49 -20.27
CA ASN A 18 20.09 -1.36 -20.49
C ASN A 18 19.36 -0.58 -19.37
N GLY A 19 20.12 0.09 -18.50
CA GLY A 19 19.59 0.83 -17.36
C GLY A 19 18.92 2.13 -17.78
N VAL A 20 17.65 2.32 -17.42
CA VAL A 20 16.92 3.57 -17.64
C VAL A 20 16.86 4.36 -16.33
N ARG A 21 17.44 5.57 -16.31
CA ARG A 21 17.37 6.46 -15.15
C ARG A 21 15.91 6.78 -14.83
N GLY A 22 15.53 6.61 -13.58
CA GLY A 22 14.19 6.95 -13.10
C GLY A 22 13.07 6.01 -13.55
N LYS A 23 13.36 4.81 -14.07
CA LYS A 23 12.37 3.85 -14.60
C LYS A 23 11.14 3.59 -13.70
N TYR A 24 11.29 3.73 -12.38
CA TYR A 24 10.23 3.49 -11.40
C TYR A 24 9.95 4.68 -10.48
N VAL A 25 10.42 5.88 -10.83
CA VAL A 25 10.28 7.07 -9.98
C VAL A 25 8.82 7.42 -9.73
N ASP A 26 7.96 7.29 -10.74
CA ASP A 26 6.54 7.61 -10.59
C ASP A 26 5.83 6.59 -9.68
N ARG A 27 6.09 5.29 -9.86
CA ARG A 27 5.60 4.24 -8.94
C ARG A 27 6.11 4.41 -7.51
N TYR A 28 7.33 4.92 -7.34
CA TYR A 28 7.88 5.20 -6.02
C TYR A 28 7.16 6.38 -5.36
N LYS A 29 6.86 7.44 -6.11
CA LYS A 29 6.09 8.60 -5.63
C LYS A 29 4.65 8.27 -5.27
N GLU A 30 4.05 7.29 -5.94
CA GLU A 30 2.73 6.74 -5.59
C GLU A 30 2.72 6.05 -4.22
N GLY A 31 3.89 5.79 -3.64
CA GLY A 31 4.06 5.10 -2.37
C GLY A 31 4.10 3.58 -2.51
N THR A 32 4.55 2.89 -1.48
CA THR A 32 4.56 1.43 -1.45
C THR A 32 3.16 0.91 -1.19
N ASN A 33 2.62 0.10 -2.10
CA ASN A 33 1.34 -0.62 -1.91
C ASN A 33 1.46 -1.80 -0.91
N ILE A 34 2.45 -1.77 -0.01
CA ILE A 34 2.74 -2.82 0.96
C ILE A 34 2.60 -2.19 2.34
N VAL A 35 1.63 -2.70 3.10
CA VAL A 35 1.41 -2.33 4.50
C VAL A 35 1.78 -3.54 5.34
N LEU A 36 2.71 -3.35 6.27
CA LEU A 36 3.08 -4.38 7.23
C LEU A 36 2.04 -4.41 8.34
N LEU A 37 1.47 -5.58 8.61
CA LEU A 37 0.63 -5.80 9.77
C LEU A 37 1.49 -6.03 11.00
N GLU A 38 0.99 -5.60 12.16
CA GLU A 38 1.60 -5.97 13.43
C GLU A 38 1.55 -7.50 13.63
N PRO A 39 2.58 -8.12 14.24
CA PRO A 39 2.63 -9.57 14.38
C PRO A 39 1.40 -10.18 15.07
N GLU A 40 0.85 -9.49 16.06
CA GLU A 40 -0.34 -9.91 16.80
C GLU A 40 -1.59 -9.99 15.91
N LEU A 41 -1.66 -9.17 14.86
CA LEU A 41 -2.77 -9.19 13.90
C LEU A 41 -2.67 -10.37 12.93
N MET A 42 -1.50 -11.00 12.77
CA MET A 42 -1.33 -12.13 11.87
C MET A 42 -2.07 -13.38 12.34
N GLU A 43 -2.33 -13.53 13.64
CA GLU A 43 -3.15 -14.62 14.17
C GLU A 43 -4.60 -14.55 13.66
N PHE A 44 -5.11 -13.33 13.44
CA PHE A 44 -6.47 -13.08 12.97
C PHE A 44 -6.55 -12.86 11.45
N PHE A 45 -5.49 -12.32 10.87
CA PHE A 45 -5.38 -11.94 9.47
C PHE A 45 -4.12 -12.54 8.84
N PRO A 46 -4.13 -13.85 8.52
CA PRO A 46 -2.94 -14.54 8.01
C PRO A 46 -2.54 -14.08 6.60
N ASP A 47 -3.44 -13.43 5.87
CA ASP A 47 -3.19 -13.01 4.49
C ASP A 47 -3.92 -11.71 4.11
N SER A 48 -3.52 -11.13 2.97
CA SER A 48 -4.14 -9.92 2.43
C SER A 48 -5.61 -10.08 2.03
N LEU A 49 -6.07 -11.30 1.74
CA LEU A 49 -7.47 -11.53 1.36
C LEU A 49 -8.38 -11.31 2.58
N SER A 50 -8.03 -11.93 3.72
CA SER A 50 -8.75 -11.83 4.99
C SER A 50 -8.86 -10.38 5.49
N VAL A 51 -7.78 -9.60 5.42
CA VAL A 51 -7.78 -8.17 5.76
C VAL A 51 -8.75 -7.40 4.87
N ASN A 52 -8.65 -7.60 3.55
CA ASN A 52 -9.45 -6.86 2.59
C ASN A 52 -10.94 -7.16 2.72
N GLU A 53 -11.31 -8.40 3.05
CA GLU A 53 -12.71 -8.77 3.31
C GLU A 53 -13.26 -8.12 4.58
N ALA A 54 -12.47 -8.08 5.66
CA ALA A 54 -12.83 -7.39 6.89
C ALA A 54 -13.04 -5.89 6.66
N LEU A 55 -12.10 -5.22 5.98
CA LEU A 55 -12.20 -3.80 5.65
C LEU A 55 -13.39 -3.49 4.73
N LYS A 56 -13.69 -4.34 3.73
CA LYS A 56 -14.89 -4.20 2.89
C LYS A 56 -16.18 -4.33 3.71
N SER A 57 -16.21 -5.24 4.67
CA SER A 57 -17.35 -5.43 5.56
C SER A 57 -17.57 -4.21 6.46
N LEU A 58 -16.49 -3.67 7.03
CA LEU A 58 -16.52 -2.44 7.80
C LEU A 58 -17.00 -1.25 6.94
N ALA A 59 -16.51 -1.12 5.70
CA ALA A 59 -16.93 -0.06 4.79
C ALA A 59 -18.45 -0.09 4.51
N LYS A 60 -19.05 -1.28 4.36
CA LYS A 60 -20.50 -1.44 4.20
C LYS A 60 -21.26 -0.95 5.43
N ILE A 61 -20.75 -1.26 6.62
CA ILE A 61 -21.34 -0.81 7.90
C ILE A 61 -21.27 0.72 7.99
N LEU A 62 -20.09 1.30 7.77
CA LEU A 62 -19.88 2.76 7.80
C LEU A 62 -20.78 3.50 6.80
N LYS A 63 -20.97 2.94 5.59
CA LYS A 63 -21.90 3.50 4.60
C LYS A 63 -23.33 3.55 5.12
N LYS A 64 -23.81 2.48 5.75
CA LYS A 64 -25.15 2.45 6.37
C LYS A 64 -25.29 3.49 7.48
N TYR A 65 -24.29 3.60 8.35
CA TYR A 65 -24.26 4.61 9.42
C TYR A 65 -24.32 6.04 8.87
N LYS A 66 -23.54 6.35 7.83
CA LYS A 66 -23.54 7.67 7.19
C LYS A 66 -24.91 8.03 6.61
N ASN A 67 -25.56 7.08 5.93
CA ASN A 67 -26.89 7.29 5.35
C ASN A 67 -27.95 7.52 6.42
N LYS A 68 -27.97 6.67 7.47
CA LYS A 68 -28.91 6.82 8.60
C LYS A 68 -28.75 8.15 9.31
N ARG A 69 -27.51 8.64 9.45
CA ARG A 69 -27.24 9.95 10.06
C ARG A 69 -27.72 11.10 9.17
N ALA A 70 -27.56 11.00 7.84
CA ALA A 70 -28.05 12.00 6.90
C ALA A 70 -29.59 12.09 6.90
N GLU A 71 -30.27 10.95 7.00
CA GLU A 71 -31.74 10.88 7.13
C GLU A 71 -32.23 11.49 8.46
N GLN A 72 -31.50 11.27 9.56
CA GLN A 72 -31.83 11.85 10.87
C GLN A 72 -31.62 13.36 10.93
N VAL A 73 -30.58 13.90 10.27
CA VAL A 73 -30.34 15.35 10.21
C VAL A 73 -31.37 16.05 9.33
N GLY A 74 -31.75 15.46 8.19
CA GLY A 74 -32.81 16.00 7.32
C GLY A 74 -34.22 15.96 7.92
N ALA A 75 -34.46 15.12 8.94
CA ALA A 75 -35.73 15.04 9.66
C ALA A 75 -35.85 16.02 10.85
N VAL A 76 -34.76 16.70 11.24
CA VAL A 76 -34.75 17.70 12.32
C VAL A 76 -34.91 19.12 11.77
N ASP A 77 -34.61 19.33 10.48
CA ASP A 77 -34.75 20.61 9.77
C ASP A 77 -36.08 20.73 8.98
N ALA A 78 -37.01 19.79 9.13
CA ALA A 78 -38.36 19.76 8.53
C ALA A 78 -39.43 19.78 9.62
#